data_AF-A0A538HH63-F1
#
_entry.id   AF-A0A538HH63-F1
#
_cell.length_a   1.000
_cell.length_b   1.000
_cell.length_c   1.000
_cell.angle_alpha   90.00
_cell.angle_beta   90.00
_cell.angle_gamma   90.00
#
_symmetry.space_group_name_H-M   'P 1'
#
loop_
_entity.id
_entity.type
_entity.pdbx_description
1 polymer ?
#
loop_
_entity_poly.entity_id
_entity_poly.type
_entity_poly.pdbx_seq_one_letter_code
_entity_poly.pdbx_strand_id
1 'polypeptide(L)'
;WRYDLDGACTFVQQEGEFFGIDKSDFGLVPVHCDVFAGFIFVNFAHEPSQSLRDYLGPLLLGVEDYPFHEMTDRYLFRVECRANWKVFADAFMEFYHAPVVHLGQHPSHLRAMINEAGYEAPYYEIEGPHGVVTTAGSLHRGWEMPPENVKPADIATR
;
A
#
# COMPACT_ATOMS: atom_id res chain seq x y z
N TRP A 1 27.77 21.63 -7.88
CA TRP A 1 26.96 22.64 -7.18
C TRP A 1 26.53 22.04 -5.85
N ARG A 2 26.23 22.84 -4.83
CA ARG A 2 25.74 22.33 -3.53
C ARG A 2 24.31 22.81 -3.29
N TYR A 3 23.54 21.93 -2.66
CA TYR A 3 22.16 22.17 -2.28
C TYR A 3 22.02 21.90 -0.78
N ASP A 4 21.21 22.70 -0.10
CA ASP A 4 20.79 22.38 1.27
C ASP A 4 19.63 21.36 1.28
N LEU A 5 19.09 21.07 2.46
CA LEU A 5 18.00 20.11 2.63
C LEU A 5 16.65 20.66 2.17
N ASP A 6 16.52 21.98 2.02
CA ASP A 6 15.34 22.66 1.46
C ASP A 6 15.42 22.73 -0.08
N GLY A 7 16.54 22.28 -0.67
CA GLY A 7 16.77 22.21 -2.10
C GLY A 7 17.34 23.49 -2.72
N ALA A 8 17.67 24.52 -1.93
CA ALA A 8 18.20 25.76 -2.46
C ALA A 8 19.64 25.57 -2.98
N CYS A 9 19.98 26.17 -4.12
CA CYS A 9 21.35 26.17 -4.62
C CYS A 9 22.21 27.12 -3.77
N THR A 10 23.01 26.56 -2.87
CA THR A 10 23.84 27.34 -1.95
C THR A 10 25.21 27.69 -2.52
N PHE A 11 25.66 26.97 -3.57
CA PHE A 11 26.99 27.13 -4.12
C PHE A 11 27.14 26.67 -5.58
N VAL A 12 27.79 27.52 -6.37
CA VAL A 12 28.23 27.26 -7.74
C VAL A 12 29.77 27.32 -7.79
N GLN A 13 30.41 26.29 -8.32
CA GLN A 13 31.87 26.30 -8.50
C GLN A 13 32.24 27.36 -9.53
N GLN A 14 33.21 28.23 -9.22
CA GLN A 14 33.60 29.35 -10.09
C GLN A 14 32.40 30.23 -10.51
N GLU A 15 31.50 30.56 -9.57
CA GLU A 15 30.30 31.39 -9.80
C GLU A 15 30.56 32.67 -10.63
N GLY A 16 31.72 33.31 -10.45
CA GLY A 16 32.12 34.51 -11.20
C GLY A 16 32.36 34.31 -12.70
N GLU A 17 32.54 33.07 -13.18
CA GLU A 17 32.65 32.75 -14.61
C GLU A 17 31.27 32.61 -15.28
N PHE A 18 30.18 32.65 -14.50
CA PHE A 18 28.80 32.58 -14.97
C PHE A 18 28.15 33.97 -14.90
N PHE A 19 28.26 34.74 -15.99
CA PHE A 19 27.70 36.08 -16.04
C PHE A 19 26.18 36.09 -15.84
N GLY A 20 25.72 36.84 -14.83
CA GLY A 20 24.29 37.03 -14.55
C GLY A 20 23.61 35.84 -13.89
N ILE A 21 24.37 34.90 -13.30
CA ILE A 21 23.77 33.79 -12.56
C ILE A 21 23.01 34.28 -11.33
N ASP A 22 21.75 33.88 -11.21
CA ASP A 22 21.00 33.92 -9.97
C ASP A 22 20.80 32.50 -9.46
N LYS A 23 21.38 32.16 -8.32
CA LYS A 23 21.27 30.82 -7.73
C LYS A 23 19.83 30.46 -7.34
N SER A 24 18.94 31.43 -7.14
CA SER A 24 17.53 31.14 -6.85
C SER A 24 16.82 30.45 -8.01
N ASP A 25 17.28 30.65 -9.25
CA ASP A 25 16.71 30.04 -10.45
C ASP A 25 17.11 28.56 -10.63
N PHE A 26 18.02 28.06 -9.79
CA PHE A 26 18.60 26.74 -9.92
C PHE A 26 18.46 25.88 -8.65
N GLY A 27 17.40 26.09 -7.86
CA GLY A 27 17.02 25.15 -6.82
C GLY A 27 16.69 23.75 -7.38
N LEU A 28 16.70 22.73 -6.52
CA LEU A 28 16.14 21.43 -6.86
C LEU A 28 14.65 21.58 -7.20
N VAL A 29 14.15 20.79 -8.15
CA VAL A 29 12.72 20.80 -8.51
C VAL A 29 11.92 20.28 -7.32
N PRO A 30 11.02 21.10 -6.72
CA PRO A 30 10.23 20.66 -5.57
C PRO A 30 9.16 19.65 -6.02
N VAL A 31 8.76 18.79 -5.09
CA VAL A 31 7.61 17.90 -5.22
C VAL A 31 6.71 18.09 -4.01
N HIS A 32 5.40 17.88 -4.19
CA HIS A 32 4.48 17.93 -3.06
C HIS A 32 4.67 16.67 -2.23
N CYS A 33 4.74 16.84 -0.91
CA CYS A 33 4.98 15.76 0.02
C CYS A 33 4.05 15.91 1.21
N ASP A 34 3.45 14.80 1.66
CA ASP A 34 2.58 14.77 2.83
C ASP A 34 2.74 13.42 3.56
N VAL A 35 2.36 13.36 4.83
CA VAL A 35 2.55 12.20 5.71
C VAL A 35 1.22 11.71 6.24
N PHE A 36 0.94 10.43 6.07
CA PHE A 36 -0.23 9.77 6.65
C PHE A 36 0.21 8.51 7.39
N ALA A 37 -0.19 8.38 8.66
CA ALA A 37 0.09 7.21 9.50
C ALA A 37 1.57 6.76 9.53
N GLY A 38 2.52 7.72 9.42
CA GLY A 38 3.96 7.46 9.38
C GLY A 38 4.53 7.10 7.99
N PHE A 39 3.68 7.01 6.97
CA PHE A 39 4.06 6.81 5.57
C PHE A 39 4.18 8.14 4.84
N ILE A 40 5.21 8.27 3.99
CA ILE A 40 5.49 9.48 3.21
C ILE A 40 4.91 9.30 1.81
N PHE A 41 4.08 10.24 1.38
CA PHE A 41 3.48 10.28 0.05
C PHE A 41 4.03 11.46 -0.74
N VAL A 42 4.29 11.23 -2.04
CA VAL A 42 4.81 12.24 -2.96
C VAL A 42 3.84 12.42 -4.13
N ASN A 43 3.57 13.65 -4.49
CA ASN A 43 2.77 14.02 -5.66
C ASN A 43 3.59 14.91 -6.61
N PHE A 44 3.75 14.45 -7.85
CA PHE A 44 4.53 15.12 -8.88
C PHE A 44 3.76 16.18 -9.69
N ALA A 45 2.45 16.33 -9.44
CA ALA A 45 1.67 17.39 -10.07
C ALA A 45 2.21 18.76 -9.65
N HIS A 46 2.38 19.69 -10.59
CA HIS A 46 2.77 21.07 -10.28
C HIS A 46 1.77 21.71 -9.29
N GLU A 47 0.48 21.52 -9.57
CA GLU A 47 -0.64 21.87 -8.70
C GLU A 47 -1.48 20.61 -8.44
N PRO A 48 -1.43 20.05 -7.22
CA PRO A 48 -2.27 18.92 -6.83
C PRO A 48 -3.75 19.29 -6.94
N SER A 49 -4.54 18.43 -7.58
CA SER A 49 -5.99 18.64 -7.73
C SER A 49 -6.78 18.40 -6.44
N GLN A 50 -6.18 17.75 -5.44
CA GLN A 50 -6.77 17.41 -4.15
C GLN A 50 -5.70 17.16 -3.08
N SER A 51 -6.08 17.18 -1.80
CA SER A 51 -5.17 16.85 -0.68
C SER A 51 -4.91 15.35 -0.59
N LEU A 52 -3.87 14.95 0.17
CA LEU A 52 -3.62 13.53 0.45
C LEU A 52 -4.82 12.90 1.16
N ARG A 53 -5.40 13.58 2.16
CA ARG A 53 -6.54 13.04 2.92
C ARG A 53 -7.79 12.85 2.06
N ASP A 54 -8.07 13.78 1.14
CA ASP A 54 -9.17 13.63 0.19
C ASP A 54 -8.94 12.46 -0.77
N TYR A 55 -7.69 12.26 -1.21
CA TYR A 55 -7.33 11.12 -2.05
C TYR A 55 -7.50 9.78 -1.33
N LEU A 56 -7.05 9.68 -0.07
CA LEU A 56 -7.08 8.44 0.72
C LEU A 56 -8.51 7.99 1.08
N GLY A 57 -9.43 8.93 1.23
CA GLY A 57 -10.84 8.66 1.48
C GLY A 57 -11.14 7.89 2.78
N PRO A 58 -12.42 7.56 3.04
CA PRO A 58 -12.84 6.95 4.29
C PRO A 58 -12.19 5.60 4.58
N LEU A 59 -11.97 4.77 3.55
CA LEU A 59 -11.36 3.44 3.71
C LEU A 59 -9.98 3.52 4.37
N LEU A 60 -9.07 4.32 3.81
CA LEU A 60 -7.70 4.39 4.31
C LEU A 60 -7.60 5.28 5.54
N LEU A 61 -8.43 6.32 5.65
CA LEU A 61 -8.51 7.11 6.89
C LEU A 61 -9.03 6.27 8.07
N GLY A 62 -9.81 5.21 7.82
CA GLY A 62 -10.32 4.30 8.84
C GLY A 62 -9.24 3.51 9.59
N VAL A 63 -8.00 3.45 9.07
CA VAL A 63 -6.87 2.78 9.74
C VAL A 63 -5.87 3.77 10.38
N GLU A 64 -6.18 5.06 10.42
CA GLU A 64 -5.28 6.10 10.93
C GLU A 64 -4.89 5.88 12.41
N ASP A 65 -5.81 5.35 13.22
CA ASP A 65 -5.58 5.07 14.65
C ASP A 65 -4.75 3.79 14.89
N TYR A 66 -4.45 3.01 13.84
CA TYR A 66 -3.60 1.84 13.99
C TYR A 66 -2.15 2.30 14.32
N PRO A 67 -1.48 1.70 15.31
CA PRO A 67 -0.19 2.19 15.83
C PRO A 67 0.99 1.81 14.92
N PHE A 68 0.97 2.24 13.65
CA PHE A 68 2.06 1.99 12.69
C PHE A 68 3.41 2.52 13.19
N HIS A 69 3.41 3.57 14.00
CA HIS A 69 4.61 4.16 14.60
C HIS A 69 5.29 3.24 15.64
N GLU A 70 4.56 2.28 16.21
CA GLU A 70 5.12 1.28 17.14
C GLU A 70 5.78 0.11 16.40
N MET A 71 5.63 -0.01 15.07
CA MET A 71 6.26 -1.07 14.28
C MET A 71 7.78 -0.86 14.19
N THR A 72 8.53 -1.77 14.80
CA THR A 72 10.00 -1.74 14.82
C THR A 72 10.66 -2.60 13.75
N ASP A 73 10.01 -3.69 13.34
CA ASP A 73 10.56 -4.63 12.37
C ASP A 73 10.27 -4.19 10.93
N ARG A 74 11.31 -4.16 10.10
CA ARG A 74 11.23 -3.73 8.70
C ARG A 74 11.94 -4.72 7.82
N TYR A 75 11.23 -5.21 6.81
CA TYR A 75 11.76 -6.11 5.79
C TYR A 75 11.54 -5.49 4.42
N LEU A 76 12.55 -5.53 3.55
CA LEU A 76 12.45 -5.08 2.17
C LEU A 76 12.75 -6.24 1.24
N PHE A 77 11.82 -6.50 0.34
CA PHE A 77 12.00 -7.45 -0.75
C PHE A 77 11.77 -6.75 -2.08
N ARG A 78 12.67 -6.99 -3.04
CA ARG A 78 12.59 -6.40 -4.38
C ARG A 78 12.64 -7.50 -5.42
N VAL A 79 11.64 -7.52 -6.30
CA VAL A 79 11.56 -8.45 -7.43
C VAL A 79 11.17 -7.69 -8.68
N GLU A 80 11.78 -8.08 -9.80
CA GLU A 80 11.31 -7.69 -11.12
C GLU A 80 10.19 -8.65 -11.56
N CYS A 81 8.95 -8.15 -11.56
CA CYS A 81 7.80 -8.90 -12.06
C CYS A 81 7.60 -8.55 -13.54
N ARG A 82 7.60 -9.55 -14.43
CA ARG A 82 7.32 -9.37 -15.86
C ARG A 82 5.82 -9.26 -16.12
N ALA A 83 5.15 -8.36 -15.41
CA ALA A 83 3.73 -8.09 -15.51
C ALA A 83 3.48 -6.58 -15.56
N ASN A 84 2.32 -6.18 -16.09
CA ASN A 84 1.89 -4.79 -15.95
C ASN A 84 1.52 -4.52 -14.48
N TRP A 85 1.91 -3.36 -13.94
CA TRP A 85 1.64 -3.00 -12.54
C TRP A 85 0.15 -3.05 -12.17
N LYS A 86 -0.75 -2.77 -13.13
CA LYS A 86 -2.20 -2.83 -12.90
C LYS A 86 -2.67 -4.25 -12.62
N VAL A 87 -2.20 -5.21 -13.42
CA VAL A 87 -2.52 -6.64 -13.22
C VAL A 87 -1.98 -7.13 -11.88
N PHE A 88 -0.80 -6.64 -11.48
CA PHE A 88 -0.26 -6.95 -10.17
C PHE A 88 -1.14 -6.37 -9.05
N ALA A 89 -1.58 -5.12 -9.16
CA ALA A 89 -2.49 -4.50 -8.21
C ALA A 89 -3.85 -5.22 -8.14
N ASP A 90 -4.46 -5.54 -9.30
CA ASP A 90 -5.76 -6.23 -9.39
C ASP A 90 -5.76 -7.55 -8.59
N ALA A 91 -4.65 -8.28 -8.57
CA ALA A 91 -4.51 -9.52 -7.79
C ALA A 91 -4.58 -9.33 -6.27
N PHE A 92 -4.44 -8.10 -5.74
CA PHE A 92 -4.64 -7.79 -4.31
C PHE A 92 -6.02 -7.21 -4.02
N MET A 93 -6.82 -6.96 -5.05
CA MET A 93 -8.13 -6.31 -4.99
C MET A 93 -9.27 -7.33 -4.97
N GLU A 94 -8.95 -8.60 -5.20
CA GLU A 94 -9.91 -9.70 -5.12
C GLU A 94 -9.35 -10.93 -4.44
N PHE A 95 -10.25 -11.73 -3.87
CA PHE A 95 -9.93 -12.98 -3.18
C PHE A 95 -10.39 -14.24 -3.94
N TYR A 96 -10.91 -14.11 -5.16
CA TYR A 96 -11.38 -15.23 -5.98
C TYR A 96 -10.25 -16.21 -6.32
N HIS A 97 -9.05 -15.72 -6.62
CA HIS A 97 -7.90 -16.59 -6.93
C HIS A 97 -7.33 -17.29 -5.68
N ALA A 98 -7.57 -16.75 -4.48
CA ALA A 98 -6.86 -17.16 -3.27
C ALA A 98 -7.09 -18.63 -2.89
N PRO A 99 -8.33 -19.17 -2.91
CA PRO A 99 -8.60 -20.57 -2.61
C PRO A 99 -7.91 -21.57 -3.54
N VAL A 100 -7.39 -21.13 -4.70
CA VAL A 100 -6.72 -21.99 -5.67
C VAL A 100 -5.21 -21.76 -5.66
N VAL A 101 -4.77 -20.52 -5.82
CA VAL A 101 -3.35 -20.17 -6.00
C VAL A 101 -2.58 -20.23 -4.67
N HIS A 102 -3.24 -19.97 -3.55
CA HIS A 102 -2.61 -19.97 -2.22
C HIS A 102 -2.79 -21.28 -1.44
N LEU A 103 -3.35 -22.35 -2.03
CA LEU A 103 -3.52 -23.66 -1.38
C LEU A 103 -2.25 -24.20 -0.72
N GLY A 104 -1.09 -23.94 -1.34
CA GLY A 104 0.21 -24.36 -0.83
C GLY A 104 0.56 -23.78 0.56
N GLN A 105 -0.07 -22.67 0.96
CA GLN A 105 0.15 -22.01 2.24
C GLN A 105 -0.58 -22.71 3.41
N HIS A 106 -1.49 -23.63 3.12
CA HIS A 106 -2.26 -24.35 4.14
C HIS A 106 -1.72 -25.77 4.41
N PRO A 107 -1.90 -26.32 5.63
CA PRO A 107 -1.77 -27.75 5.93
C PRO A 107 -2.62 -28.63 5.01
N SER A 108 -2.20 -29.88 4.80
CA SER A 108 -2.83 -30.80 3.85
C SER A 108 -4.31 -31.07 4.10
N HIS A 109 -4.75 -31.15 5.36
CA HIS A 109 -6.16 -31.38 5.70
C HIS A 109 -7.04 -30.17 5.36
N LEU A 110 -6.56 -28.94 5.56
CA LEU A 110 -7.28 -27.73 5.20
C LEU A 110 -7.39 -27.53 3.69
N ARG A 111 -6.40 -27.98 2.91
CA ARG A 111 -6.45 -27.89 1.43
C ARG A 111 -7.66 -28.62 0.83
N ALA A 112 -8.00 -29.80 1.37
CA ALA A 112 -9.14 -30.57 0.89
C ALA A 112 -10.45 -29.84 1.17
N MET A 113 -10.60 -29.31 2.39
CA MET A 113 -11.78 -28.53 2.80
C MET A 113 -11.95 -27.25 1.98
N ILE A 114 -10.87 -26.49 1.74
CA ILE A 114 -10.90 -25.25 0.95
C ILE A 114 -11.34 -25.53 -0.49
N ASN A 115 -10.83 -26.60 -1.11
CA ASN A 115 -11.22 -26.99 -2.46
C ASN A 115 -12.69 -27.40 -2.56
N GLU A 116 -13.22 -28.08 -1.55
CA GLU A 116 -14.63 -28.49 -1.50
C GLU A 116 -15.56 -27.29 -1.28
N ALA A 117 -15.17 -26.36 -0.41
CA ALA A 117 -15.95 -25.15 -0.11
C ALA A 117 -15.99 -24.16 -1.30
N GLY A 118 -14.97 -24.16 -2.17
CA GLY A 118 -14.91 -23.26 -3.32
C GLY A 118 -14.67 -21.80 -2.93
N TYR A 119 -15.25 -20.86 -3.67
CA TYR A 119 -15.18 -19.44 -3.39
C TYR A 119 -16.57 -18.84 -3.18
N GLU A 120 -16.69 -18.06 -2.11
CA GLU A 120 -17.83 -17.17 -1.84
C GLU A 120 -17.26 -15.76 -1.59
N ALA A 121 -17.98 -14.73 -2.06
CA ALA A 121 -17.65 -13.32 -1.80
C ALA A 121 -18.68 -12.74 -0.81
N PRO A 122 -18.54 -12.95 0.51
CA PRO A 122 -19.53 -12.52 1.49
C PRO A 122 -19.60 -10.99 1.60
N TYR A 123 -18.53 -10.30 1.21
CA TYR A 123 -18.50 -8.85 1.14
C TYR A 123 -17.65 -8.39 -0.05
N TYR A 124 -18.13 -7.34 -0.71
CA TYR A 124 -17.38 -6.57 -1.69
C TYR A 124 -17.77 -5.09 -1.60
N GLU A 125 -16.82 -4.21 -1.86
CA GLU A 125 -17.02 -2.77 -1.87
C GLU A 125 -16.20 -2.13 -3.00
N ILE A 126 -16.70 -1.03 -3.56
CA ILE A 126 -16.00 -0.20 -4.54
C ILE A 126 -15.67 1.12 -3.85
N GLU A 127 -14.38 1.37 -3.64
CA GLU A 127 -13.87 2.52 -2.89
C GLU A 127 -13.21 3.53 -3.83
N GLY A 128 -14.01 4.35 -4.49
CA GLY A 128 -13.56 5.49 -5.29
C GLY A 128 -12.34 5.19 -6.19
N PRO A 129 -11.23 5.93 -6.07
CA PRO A 129 -10.02 5.70 -6.87
C PRO A 129 -9.22 4.47 -6.42
N HIS A 130 -9.57 3.86 -5.29
CA HIS A 130 -8.87 2.73 -4.70
C HIS A 130 -9.35 1.39 -5.21
N GLY A 131 -10.42 1.30 -6.01
CA GLY A 131 -10.84 0.07 -6.69
C GLY A 131 -11.81 -0.79 -5.89
N VAL A 132 -11.87 -2.09 -6.23
CA VAL A 132 -12.74 -3.07 -5.57
C VAL A 132 -11.98 -3.78 -4.46
N VAL A 133 -12.60 -4.00 -3.31
CA VAL A 133 -12.09 -4.96 -2.31
C VAL A 133 -13.12 -6.07 -2.17
N THR A 134 -12.70 -7.33 -2.26
CA THR A 134 -13.53 -8.49 -1.91
C THR A 134 -12.92 -9.28 -0.77
N THR A 135 -13.74 -10.06 -0.06
CA THR A 135 -13.30 -10.95 1.02
C THR A 135 -13.46 -12.42 0.63
N ALA A 136 -12.66 -13.32 1.20
CA ALA A 136 -12.78 -14.77 0.97
C ALA A 136 -13.75 -15.41 1.97
N GLY A 137 -14.92 -15.83 1.50
CA GLY A 137 -15.91 -16.52 2.35
C GLY A 137 -15.49 -17.91 2.80
N SER A 138 -14.80 -18.68 1.96
CA SER A 138 -14.41 -20.06 2.26
C SER A 138 -13.30 -20.18 3.32
N LEU A 139 -12.57 -19.09 3.60
CA LEU A 139 -11.54 -19.02 4.64
C LEU A 139 -12.00 -18.27 5.90
N HIS A 140 -13.15 -17.59 5.86
CA HIS A 140 -13.62 -16.73 6.95
C HIS A 140 -14.65 -17.38 7.87
N ARG A 141 -15.11 -18.61 7.57
CA ARG A 141 -15.77 -19.46 8.58
C ARG A 141 -14.74 -20.14 9.49
N GLY A 142 -13.73 -19.40 9.94
CA GLY A 142 -12.69 -19.90 10.83
C GLY A 142 -13.28 -20.55 12.08
N TRP A 143 -14.41 -20.05 12.58
CA TRP A 143 -15.16 -20.60 13.72
C TRP A 143 -15.88 -21.93 13.44
N GLU A 144 -16.06 -22.34 12.18
CA GLU A 144 -16.58 -23.66 11.79
C GLU A 144 -15.44 -24.69 11.60
N MET A 145 -14.17 -24.23 11.64
CA MET A 145 -13.02 -25.13 11.56
C MET A 145 -12.79 -25.87 12.89
N PRO A 146 -12.05 -27.00 12.86
CA PRO A 146 -11.60 -27.65 14.09
C PRO A 146 -10.90 -26.65 15.03
N PRO A 147 -11.11 -26.74 16.36
CA PRO A 147 -10.63 -25.75 17.33
C PRO A 147 -9.14 -25.39 17.21
N GLU A 148 -8.31 -26.35 16.82
CA GLU A 148 -6.87 -26.18 16.61
C GLU A 148 -6.51 -25.28 15.41
N ASN A 149 -7.46 -25.02 14.51
CA ASN A 149 -7.27 -24.21 13.30
C ASN A 149 -7.97 -22.84 13.37
N VAL A 150 -8.69 -22.55 14.45
CA VAL A 150 -9.34 -21.25 14.68
C VAL A 150 -8.29 -20.24 15.13
N LYS A 151 -8.11 -19.14 14.39
CA LYS A 151 -7.15 -18.10 14.80
C LYS A 151 -7.74 -17.26 15.93
N PRO A 152 -6.91 -16.68 16.82
CA PRO A 152 -7.38 -15.73 17.83
C PRO A 152 -8.18 -14.56 17.25
N ALA A 153 -7.81 -14.08 16.05
CA ALA A 153 -8.54 -13.04 15.35
C ALA A 153 -9.97 -13.47 14.97
N ASP A 154 -10.16 -14.71 14.51
CA ASP A 154 -11.48 -15.25 14.12
C ASP A 154 -12.42 -15.36 15.33
N ILE A 155 -11.88 -15.52 16.55
CA ILE A 155 -12.64 -15.52 17.81
C ILE A 155 -13.03 -14.09 18.19
N ALA A 156 -12.11 -13.14 18.03
CA ALA A 156 -12.32 -11.74 18.42
C ALA A 156 -13.31 -11.01 17.50
N THR A 157 -13.46 -11.45 16.25
CA THR A 157 -14.33 -10.82 15.25
C THR A 157 -15.68 -11.54 15.05
N ARG A 158 -16.04 -12.46 15.94
CA ARG A 158 -17.36 -13.10 15.98
C ARG A 158 -18.41 -12.20 16.63
#